data_AF-A0A415VCX4-F1
#
_entry.id   AF-A0A415VCX4-F1
#
_cell.length_a   1.000
_cell.length_b   1.000
_cell.length_c   1.000
_cell.angle_alpha   90.00
_cell.angle_beta   90.00
_cell.angle_gamma   90.00
#
_symmetry.space_group_name_H-M   'P 1'
#
loop_
_entity.id
_entity.type
_entity.pdbx_description
1 polymer ?
#
loop_
_entity_poly.entity_id
_entity_poly.type
_entity_poly.pdbx_seq_one_letter_code
_entity_poly.pdbx_strand_id
1 'polypeptide(L)' 'MSIKDFMFFALIIVAILVIINCTFVAYLYLSYEYKKVNKFFLSWVTVSTMILIGWFGVGWYLYFEHFL' A
#
# COMPACT_ATOMS: atom_id res chain seq x y z
N MET A 1 -25.09 -2.55 3.41
CA MET A 1 -23.75 -3.16 3.34
C MET A 1 -23.36 -3.54 4.76
N SER A 2 -22.96 -4.79 5.01
CA SER A 2 -22.52 -5.19 6.35
C SER A 2 -21.14 -4.61 6.65
N ILE A 3 -20.73 -4.57 7.93
CA ILE A 3 -19.38 -4.17 8.32
C ILE A 3 -18.33 -5.06 7.65
N LYS A 4 -18.60 -6.36 7.50
CA LYS A 4 -17.74 -7.31 6.78
C LYS A 4 -17.52 -6.85 5.34
N ASP A 5 -18.59 -6.56 4.61
CA ASP A 5 -18.50 -6.15 3.20
C ASP A 5 -17.74 -4.83 3.05
N PHE A 6 -17.96 -3.89 3.98
CA PHE A 6 -17.25 -2.60 4.00
C PHE A 6 -15.75 -2.78 4.25
N MET A 7 -15.37 -3.61 5.23
CA MET A 7 -13.96 -3.89 5.53
C MET A 7 -13.27 -4.61 4.38
N PHE A 8 -13.94 -5.58 3.75
CA PHE A 8 -13.40 -6.27 2.57
C PHE A 8 -13.18 -5.30 1.40
N PHE A 9 -14.15 -4.42 1.13
CA PHE A 9 -13.99 -3.38 0.11
C PHE A 9 -12.85 -2.41 0.42
N ALA A 10 -12.70 -1.99 1.68
CA ALA A 10 -11.59 -1.15 2.11
C ALA A 10 -10.24 -1.85 1.91
N LEU A 11 -10.14 -3.14 2.22
CA LEU A 11 -8.94 -3.94 1.96
C LEU A 11 -8.58 -4.00 0.48
N ILE A 12 -9.57 -4.15 -0.40
CA ILE A 12 -9.34 -4.12 -1.86
C ILE A 12 -8.78 -2.76 -2.29
N ILE A 13 -9.34 -1.65 -1.79
CA ILE A 13 -8.82 -0.30 -2.11
C ILE A 13 -7.36 -0.16 -1.64
N VAL A 14 -7.07 -0.56 -0.40
CA VAL A 14 -5.71 -0.49 0.14
C VAL A 14 -4.76 -1.38 -0.67
N ALA A 15 -5.19 -2.58 -1.10
CA ALA A 15 -4.39 -3.46 -1.95
C ALA A 15 -3.99 -2.76 -3.27
N ILE A 16 -4.96 -2.12 -3.93
CA ILE A 16 -4.72 -1.39 -5.19
C ILE A 16 -3.73 -0.25 -4.95
N LEU A 17 -3.88 0.51 -3.86
CA LEU A 17 -2.95 1.59 -3.50
C LEU A 17 -1.54 1.05 -3.22
N VAL A 18 -1.40 -0.06 -2.52
CA VAL A 18 -0.11 -0.73 -2.28
C VAL A 18 0.53 -1.10 -3.62
N ILE A 19 -0.20 -1.75 -4.52
CA ILE A 19 0.31 -2.19 -5.83
C ILE A 19 0.80 -0.99 -6.65
N ILE A 20 0.03 0.09 -6.72
CA ILE A 20 0.40 1.29 -7.47
C ILE A 20 1.68 1.91 -6.90
N ASN A 21 1.76 2.07 -5.58
CA ASN A 21 2.94 2.66 -4.92
C ASN A 21 4.17 1.78 -5.07
N CYS A 22 4.06 0.46 -4.85
CA CYS A 22 5.14 -0.48 -5.07
C CYS A 22 5.64 -0.46 -6.52
N THR A 23 4.72 -0.42 -7.50
CA THR A 23 5.07 -0.36 -8.92
C THR A 23 5.80 0.94 -9.26
N PHE A 24 5.35 2.06 -8.70
CA PHE A 24 6.01 3.34 -8.89
C PHE A 24 7.42 3.37 -8.26
N VAL A 25 7.58 2.85 -7.05
CA VAL A 25 8.91 2.68 -6.42
C VAL A 25 9.80 1.80 -7.30
N ALA A 26 9.31 0.63 -7.70
CA ALA A 26 10.05 -0.30 -8.55
C ALA A 26 10.47 0.37 -9.87
N TYR A 27 9.56 1.12 -10.50
CA TYR A 27 9.86 1.92 -11.69
C TYR A 27 11.02 2.89 -11.43
N LEU A 28 10.98 3.68 -10.35
CA LEU A 28 12.04 4.65 -10.02
C LEU A 28 13.41 3.98 -9.87
N TYR A 29 13.46 2.79 -9.25
CA TYR A 29 14.71 2.06 -9.04
C TYR A 29 15.20 1.37 -10.32
N LEU A 30 14.33 0.67 -11.07
CA LEU A 30 14.69 -0.05 -12.29
C LEU A 30 15.11 0.88 -13.43
N SER A 31 14.46 2.04 -13.54
CA SER A 31 14.78 3.04 -14.57
C SER A 31 15.91 4.00 -14.17
N TYR A 32 16.46 3.88 -12.96
CA TYR A 32 17.42 4.81 -12.37
C TYR A 32 16.93 6.26 -12.20
N GLU A 33 15.63 6.52 -12.40
CA GLU A 33 15.00 7.82 -12.20
C GLU A 33 15.05 8.28 -10.72
N TYR A 34 15.26 7.35 -9.76
CA TYR A 34 15.50 7.68 -8.36
C TYR A 34 16.66 8.68 -8.14
N LYS A 35 17.62 8.74 -9.08
CA LYS A 35 18.75 9.69 -9.01
C LYS A 35 18.37 11.12 -9.41
N LYS A 36 17.30 11.28 -10.19
CA LYS A 36 16.84 12.57 -10.73
C LYS A 36 15.72 13.18 -9.89
N VAL A 37 14.89 12.35 -9.25
CA VAL A 37 13.80 12.81 -8.38
C VAL A 37 14.32 13.34 -7.04
N ASN A 38 13.53 14.21 -6.42
CA ASN A 38 13.85 14.78 -5.12
C ASN A 38 13.91 13.69 -4.03
N LYS A 39 14.95 13.73 -3.18
CA LYS A 39 15.17 12.72 -2.11
C LYS A 39 14.05 12.68 -1.07
N PHE A 40 13.44 13.82 -0.74
CA PHE A 40 12.28 13.86 0.16
C PHE A 40 11.07 13.20 -0.48
N PHE A 41 10.83 13.43 -1.78
CA PHE A 41 9.76 12.77 -2.51
C PHE A 41 9.97 11.24 -2.56
N LEU A 42 11.19 10.78 -2.87
CA LEU A 42 11.52 9.35 -2.88
C LEU A 42 11.31 8.71 -1.51
N SER A 43 11.76 9.39 -0.45
CA SER A 43 11.59 8.92 0.93
C SER A 43 10.12 8.88 1.34
N TRP A 44 9.36 9.92 0.97
CA TRP A 44 7.93 10.01 1.24
C TRP A 44 7.16 8.85 0.60
N VAL A 45 7.37 8.61 -0.69
CA VAL A 45 6.74 7.49 -1.42
C VAL A 45 7.15 6.15 -0.83
N THR A 46 8.41 5.97 -0.44
CA THR A 46 8.88 4.70 0.14
C THR A 46 8.22 4.46 1.50
N VAL A 47 8.20 5.46 2.38
CA VAL A 47 7.61 5.35 3.73
C VAL A 47 6.10 5.17 3.64
N SER A 48 5.41 5.90 2.76
CA SER A 48 3.96 5.73 2.57
C SER A 48 3.62 4.32 2.05
N THR A 49 4.43 3.76 1.16
CA THR A 49 4.30 2.37 0.67
C THR A 49 4.40 1.38 1.82
N MET A 50 5.41 1.53 2.68
CA MET A 50 5.61 0.64 3.84
C MET A 50 4.47 0.72 4.84
N ILE A 51 3.96 1.93 5.11
CA ILE A 51 2.79 2.15 5.97
C ILE A 51 1.56 1.46 5.38
N LEU A 52 1.30 1.62 4.07
CA LEU A 52 0.16 0.98 3.40
C LEU A 52 0.25 -0.55 3.45
N ILE A 53 1.43 -1.14 3.25
CA ILE A 53 1.64 -2.60 3.38
C ILE A 53 1.34 -3.05 4.81
N GLY A 54 1.83 -2.32 5.81
CA GLY A 54 1.57 -2.61 7.22
C GLY A 54 0.07 -2.61 7.54
N TRP A 55 -0.64 -1.55 7.14
CA TRP A 55 -2.09 -1.46 7.32
C TRP A 55 -2.86 -2.51 6.54
N PHE A 56 -2.40 -2.87 5.34
CA PHE A 56 -3.00 -3.96 4.57
C PHE A 56 -2.88 -5.30 5.30
N GLY A 57 -1.69 -5.62 5.81
CA GLY A 57 -1.47 -6.86 6.57
C GLY A 57 -2.28 -6.92 7.86
N VAL A 58 -2.27 -5.84 8.65
CA VAL A 58 -3.07 -5.74 9.89
C VAL A 58 -4.57 -5.83 9.58
N GLY A 59 -5.02 -5.14 8.53
CA GLY A 59 -6.43 -5.17 8.13
C GLY A 59 -6.88 -6.56 7.68
N TRP A 60 -6.03 -7.30 6.96
CA TRP A 60 -6.31 -8.71 6.60
C TRP A 60 -6.40 -9.60 7.84
N TYR A 61 -5.46 -9.45 8.76
CA TYR A 61 -5.46 -10.20 10.02
C TYR A 61 -6.77 -9.98 10.80
N LEU A 62 -7.17 -8.72 10.99
CA LEU A 62 -8.43 -8.38 11.68
C LEU A 62 -9.68 -8.86 10.92
N TYR A 63 -9.65 -8.83 9.57
CA TYR A 63 -10.76 -9.32 8.77
C TYR A 63 -10.98 -10.83 8.97
N PHE A 64 -9.89 -11.60 8.97
CA PHE A 64 -9.97 -13.04 9.25
C PHE A 64 -10.36 -13.34 10.69
N GLU A 65 -9.82 -12.63 11.69
CA GLU A 65 -10.13 -12.90 13.10
C GLU A 65 -11.60 -12.63 13.47
N HIS A 66 -12.22 -11.61 12.88
CA HIS A 66 -13.55 -11.15 13.30
C HIS A 66 -14.70 -11.47 12.35
N PHE A 67 -14.44 -11.82 11.08
CA PHE A 67 -15.51 -11.95 10.08
C PHE A 67 -15.50 -13.25 9.28
N LEU A 68 -14.48 -14.10 9.44
CA LEU A 68 -14.34 -15.36 8.70
C LEU A 68 -14.15 -16.52 9.66
#